data_AF-A0A5B9M2L6-F1
#
_entry.id   AF-A0A5B9M2L6-F1
#
_cell.length_a   1.000
_cell.length_b   1.000
_cell.length_c   1.000
_cell.angle_alpha   90.00
_cell.angle_beta   90.00
_cell.angle_gamma   90.00
#
_symmetry.space_group_name_H-M   'P 1'
#
loop_
_entity.id
_entity.type
_entity.pdbx_description
1 polymer ?
#
loop_
_entity_poly.entity_id
_entity_poly.type
_entity_poly.pdbx_seq_one_letter_code
_entity_poly.pdbx_strand_id
1 'polypeptide(L)'
;MSRYAMVGTPCQITAATLMKEYNGEFPVELRIGLFCMENFSYTYLRELAEEEGVDLRDVSECRIEKGRLWFHLNDGSTVSIPLERARSAMRKNCSVCMDFTSEQSDVSVGSVGSPQGWSTLIIRTERGRELVDGAAKAGYIETAPITGKGLKLLEKLASGKKEENLEEIQRRESVARPVLYWRVMPGDLYLEEIKDYQFDDLKSDVIDVGACVLCGACEASCPEGIVRIEDRKPDIKGECPEGCNACYVACPRTYVPDSIISHESAAEPLGEYTEILSARAPMFRGQDGGVVTALLIYALREGIVDGALVVDRDPAMPWKPVPVLADDPEDVVRAAGTKYSVCPILKVLKE
;
A
#
# COMPACT_ATOMS: atom_id res chain seq x y z
N MET A 1 -25.06 3.98 -2.26
CA MET A 1 -23.74 4.28 -1.65
C MET A 1 -22.72 4.22 -2.78
N SER A 2 -21.83 5.20 -2.87
CA SER A 2 -20.79 5.20 -3.91
C SER A 2 -19.84 4.03 -3.70
N ARG A 3 -19.40 3.40 -4.79
CA ARG A 3 -18.48 2.26 -4.80
C ARG A 3 -17.13 2.74 -5.26
N TYR A 4 -16.08 2.52 -4.48
CA TYR A 4 -14.76 3.01 -4.82
C TYR A 4 -13.77 1.88 -5.10
N ALA A 5 -12.86 2.15 -6.02
CA ALA A 5 -11.60 1.43 -6.11
C ALA A 5 -10.55 2.07 -5.17
N MET A 6 -9.52 1.33 -4.82
CA MET A 6 -8.38 1.85 -4.07
C MET A 6 -7.09 1.26 -4.61
N VAL A 7 -6.06 2.09 -4.78
CA VAL A 7 -4.69 1.67 -5.06
C VAL A 7 -3.85 1.85 -3.81
N GLY A 8 -3.28 0.79 -3.27
CA GLY A 8 -2.55 0.85 -2.01
C GLY A 8 -1.37 -0.12 -1.93
N THR A 9 -0.42 0.22 -1.07
CA THR A 9 0.65 -0.69 -0.64
C THR A 9 0.09 -1.75 0.32
N PRO A 10 0.82 -2.86 0.60
CA PRO A 10 0.29 -3.98 1.36
C PRO A 10 -0.39 -3.59 2.67
N CYS A 11 0.26 -2.75 3.48
CA CYS A 11 -0.30 -2.32 4.76
C CYS A 11 -1.56 -1.44 4.63
N GLN A 12 -1.70 -0.68 3.53
CA GLN A 12 -2.92 0.07 3.24
C GLN A 12 -4.04 -0.86 2.75
N ILE A 13 -3.71 -1.89 1.97
CA ILE A 13 -4.67 -2.92 1.54
C ILE A 13 -5.17 -3.73 2.74
N THR A 14 -4.29 -4.18 3.65
CA THR A 14 -4.70 -4.88 4.88
C THR A 14 -5.64 -4.01 5.71
N ALA A 15 -5.34 -2.71 5.85
CA ALA A 15 -6.21 -1.78 6.58
C ALA A 15 -7.60 -1.65 5.93
N ALA A 16 -7.65 -1.49 4.61
CA ALA A 16 -8.91 -1.43 3.88
C ALA A 16 -9.71 -2.75 3.99
N THR A 17 -9.04 -3.89 4.02
CA THR A 17 -9.68 -5.20 4.24
C THR A 17 -10.27 -5.31 5.64
N LEU A 18 -9.53 -4.93 6.69
CA LEU A 18 -10.05 -4.88 8.05
C LEU A 18 -11.27 -3.96 8.15
N MET A 19 -11.20 -2.77 7.53
CA MET A 19 -12.31 -1.83 7.51
C MET A 19 -13.55 -2.40 6.82
N LYS A 20 -13.37 -3.10 5.70
CA LYS A 20 -14.46 -3.74 4.96
C LYS A 20 -15.16 -4.82 5.78
N GLU A 21 -14.40 -5.65 6.48
CA GLU A 21 -14.96 -6.80 7.20
C GLU A 21 -15.53 -6.40 8.57
N TYR A 22 -14.96 -5.37 9.23
CA TYR A 22 -15.24 -5.10 10.65
C TYR A 22 -15.62 -3.65 11.00
N ASN A 23 -15.47 -2.66 10.11
CA ASN A 23 -15.82 -1.25 10.41
C ASN A 23 -17.18 -0.79 9.84
N GLY A 24 -18.15 -1.69 9.70
CA GLY A 24 -19.49 -1.35 9.22
C GLY A 24 -19.52 -0.98 7.73
N GLU A 25 -20.21 0.10 7.36
CA GLU A 25 -20.29 0.55 5.97
C GLU A 25 -18.95 1.12 5.48
N PHE A 26 -18.32 0.44 4.52
CA PHE A 26 -17.06 0.85 3.91
C PHE A 26 -17.18 0.86 2.38
N PRO A 27 -16.92 1.99 1.68
CA PRO A 27 -17.24 2.14 0.25
C PRO A 27 -16.21 1.53 -0.70
N VAL A 28 -15.03 1.12 -0.23
CA VAL A 28 -14.01 0.54 -1.10
C VAL A 28 -14.35 -0.90 -1.41
N GLU A 29 -14.78 -1.13 -2.64
CA GLU A 29 -15.24 -2.40 -3.15
C GLU A 29 -14.18 -3.15 -3.95
N LEU A 30 -13.22 -2.42 -4.54
CA LEU A 30 -12.16 -2.96 -5.37
C LEU A 30 -10.79 -2.49 -4.87
N ARG A 31 -9.90 -3.43 -4.55
CA ARG A 31 -8.56 -3.17 -4.01
C ARG A 31 -7.49 -3.61 -5.00
N ILE A 32 -6.78 -2.65 -5.57
CA ILE A 32 -5.59 -2.89 -6.40
C ILE A 32 -4.35 -2.69 -5.52
N GLY A 33 -3.69 -3.79 -5.17
CA GLY A 33 -2.50 -3.80 -4.35
C GLY A 33 -1.23 -3.54 -5.15
N LEU A 34 -0.31 -2.74 -4.64
CA LEU A 34 1.00 -2.54 -5.24
C LEU A 34 2.04 -3.46 -4.59
N PHE A 35 2.99 -3.96 -5.37
CA PHE A 35 4.18 -4.57 -4.81
C PHE A 35 4.98 -3.51 -4.05
N CYS A 36 5.44 -3.84 -2.85
CA CYS A 36 6.14 -2.87 -2.00
C CYS A 36 7.25 -3.55 -1.19
N MET A 37 8.49 -3.16 -1.44
CA MET A 37 9.62 -3.59 -0.62
C MET A 37 9.73 -2.71 0.64
N GLU A 38 9.84 -1.40 0.42
CA GLU A 38 10.05 -0.39 1.46
C GLU A 38 9.41 0.94 1.06
N ASN A 39 9.14 1.81 2.04
CA ASN A 39 8.56 3.13 1.83
C ASN A 39 9.28 4.16 2.72
N PHE A 40 9.31 5.42 2.29
CA PHE A 40 10.18 6.45 2.87
C PHE A 40 9.37 7.53 3.59
N SER A 41 10.05 8.20 4.53
CA SER A 41 9.54 9.44 5.12
C SER A 41 9.75 10.57 4.11
N TYR A 42 8.70 11.31 3.75
CA TYR A 42 8.84 12.46 2.85
C TYR A 42 9.91 13.45 3.34
N THR A 43 9.88 13.78 4.64
CA THR A 43 10.85 14.70 5.25
C THR A 43 12.28 14.22 5.07
N TYR A 44 12.56 12.95 5.41
CA TYR A 44 13.91 12.41 5.34
C TYR A 44 14.36 12.13 3.90
N LEU A 45 13.43 11.78 3.00
CA LEU A 45 13.73 11.60 1.58
C LEU A 45 14.06 12.94 0.92
N ARG A 46 13.36 14.02 1.28
CA ARG A 46 13.67 15.38 0.84
C ARG A 46 15.04 15.83 1.35
N GLU A 47 15.32 15.63 2.63
CA GLU A 47 16.64 15.94 3.21
C GLU A 47 17.75 15.15 2.53
N LEU A 48 17.55 13.84 2.30
CA LEU A 48 18.50 13.01 1.55
C LEU A 48 18.69 13.50 0.11
N ALA A 49 17.62 13.89 -0.59
CA ALA A 49 17.72 14.44 -1.93
C ALA A 49 18.55 15.74 -1.94
N GLU A 50 18.30 16.64 -0.99
CA GLU A 50 19.06 17.89 -0.82
C GLU A 50 20.55 17.62 -0.53
N GLU A 51 20.87 16.64 0.32
CA GLU A 51 22.24 16.21 0.62
C GLU A 51 22.98 15.67 -0.62
N GLU A 52 22.25 15.03 -1.53
CA GLU A 52 22.77 14.46 -2.79
C GLU A 52 22.70 15.49 -3.95
N GLY A 53 22.40 16.75 -3.65
CA GLY A 53 22.37 17.86 -4.61
C GLY A 53 21.15 17.87 -5.53
N VAL A 54 20.06 17.20 -5.15
CA VAL A 54 18.82 17.10 -5.92
C VAL A 54 17.75 18.01 -5.33
N ASP A 55 17.28 18.99 -6.13
CA ASP A 55 16.04 19.70 -5.85
C ASP A 55 14.85 18.86 -6.35
N LEU A 56 13.94 18.48 -5.46
CA LEU A 56 12.76 17.69 -5.82
C LEU A 56 11.85 18.39 -6.85
N ARG A 57 11.93 19.72 -7.01
CA ARG A 57 11.22 20.46 -8.08
C ARG A 57 11.69 20.07 -9.47
N ASP A 58 12.97 19.69 -9.58
CA ASP A 58 13.58 19.32 -10.85
C ASP A 58 13.39 17.83 -11.18
N VAL A 59 12.81 17.04 -10.28
CA VAL A 59 12.62 15.59 -10.48
C VAL A 59 11.34 15.33 -11.27
N SER A 60 11.48 14.70 -12.43
CA SER A 60 10.38 14.24 -13.29
C SER A 60 9.87 12.86 -12.90
N GLU A 61 10.79 11.96 -12.51
CA GLU A 61 10.48 10.58 -12.17
C GLU A 61 11.42 10.05 -11.09
N CYS A 62 10.91 9.19 -10.22
CA CYS A 62 11.68 8.52 -9.18
C CYS A 62 11.51 7.00 -9.34
N ARG A 63 12.60 6.23 -9.25
CA ARG A 63 12.60 4.77 -9.43
C ARG A 63 13.48 4.05 -8.42
N ILE A 64 13.05 2.88 -7.98
CA ILE A 64 13.91 1.93 -7.26
C ILE A 64 14.12 0.71 -8.14
N GLU A 65 15.33 0.56 -8.66
CA GLU A 65 15.72 -0.59 -9.47
C GLU A 65 17.21 -0.88 -9.33
N LYS A 66 17.59 -2.16 -9.49
CA LYS A 66 19.00 -2.61 -9.47
C LYS A 66 19.75 -2.16 -8.22
N GLY A 67 19.08 -2.17 -7.06
CA GLY A 67 19.68 -1.81 -5.77
C GLY A 67 19.99 -0.32 -5.61
N ARG A 68 19.33 0.56 -6.37
CA ARG A 68 19.51 2.01 -6.30
C ARG A 68 18.17 2.74 -6.37
N LEU A 69 18.12 3.89 -5.69
CA LEU A 69 17.10 4.91 -5.85
C LEU A 69 17.59 5.90 -6.93
N TRP A 70 16.77 6.14 -7.95
CA TRP A 70 17.06 6.99 -9.10
C TRP A 70 16.13 8.19 -9.10
N PHE A 71 16.70 9.38 -9.21
CA PHE A 71 16.00 10.61 -9.54
C PHE A 71 16.29 10.96 -11.00
N HIS A 72 15.26 10.92 -11.83
CA HIS A 72 15.31 11.43 -13.20
C HIS A 72 14.90 12.89 -13.18
N LEU A 73 15.73 13.77 -13.76
CA LEU A 73 15.50 15.21 -13.73
C LEU A 73 14.80 15.71 -15.00
N ASN A 74 14.21 16.90 -14.93
CA ASN A 74 13.49 17.55 -16.04
C ASN A 74 14.43 17.90 -17.21
N ASP A 75 15.72 18.08 -16.95
CA ASP A 75 16.75 18.32 -17.97
C ASP A 75 17.25 17.04 -18.68
N GLY A 76 16.73 15.88 -18.27
CA GLY A 76 17.10 14.56 -18.79
C GLY A 76 18.30 13.90 -18.12
N SER A 77 18.96 14.57 -17.16
CA SER A 77 20.02 13.97 -16.35
C SER A 77 19.43 13.03 -15.28
N THR A 78 20.29 12.23 -14.64
CA THR A 78 19.88 11.34 -13.56
C THR A 78 20.86 11.39 -12.40
N VAL A 79 20.33 11.33 -11.19
CA VAL A 79 21.08 11.15 -9.94
C VAL A 79 20.68 9.81 -9.34
N SER A 80 21.64 9.05 -8.83
CA SER A 80 21.35 7.73 -8.25
C SER A 80 22.03 7.53 -6.91
N ILE A 81 21.27 7.01 -5.95
CA ILE A 81 21.69 6.78 -4.58
C ILE A 81 21.68 5.27 -4.33
N PRO A 82 22.74 4.66 -3.76
CA PRO A 82 22.70 3.26 -3.35
C PRO A 82 21.53 3.01 -2.38
N LEU A 83 20.81 1.90 -2.53
CA LEU A 83 19.63 1.62 -1.70
C LEU A 83 19.97 1.55 -0.21
N GLU A 84 21.17 1.05 0.15
CA GLU A 84 21.68 1.06 1.53
C GLU A 84 21.71 2.48 2.13
N ARG A 85 22.14 3.47 1.35
CA ARG A 85 22.12 4.89 1.74
C ARG A 85 20.69 5.42 1.79
N ALA A 86 19.87 5.09 0.79
CA ALA A 86 18.46 5.50 0.76
C ALA A 86 17.66 4.99 1.97
N ARG A 87 17.99 3.78 2.47
CA ARG A 87 17.39 3.19 3.68
C ARG A 87 17.55 4.04 4.95
N SER A 88 18.44 5.05 4.96
CA SER A 88 18.49 6.06 6.04
C SER A 88 17.21 6.91 6.12
N ALA A 89 16.51 7.11 5.00
CA ALA A 89 15.21 7.79 4.91
C ALA A 89 13.99 6.85 4.97
N MET A 90 14.22 5.52 4.98
CA MET A 90 13.17 4.51 5.06
C MET A 90 12.42 4.57 6.40
N ARG A 91 11.11 4.34 6.36
CA ARG A 91 10.32 4.19 7.59
C ARG A 91 10.70 2.90 8.33
N LYS A 92 10.96 3.00 9.65
CA LYS A 92 11.37 1.86 10.50
C LYS A 92 10.32 0.76 10.63
N ASN A 93 9.05 1.05 10.34
CA ASN A 93 7.98 0.06 10.33
C ASN A 93 8.05 -0.89 9.10
N CYS A 94 8.76 -0.51 8.03
CA CYS A 94 8.92 -1.36 6.84
C CYS A 94 9.82 -2.57 7.11
N SER A 95 10.74 -2.48 8.08
CA SER A 95 11.70 -3.54 8.42
C SER A 95 11.08 -4.68 9.25
N VAL A 96 9.76 -4.67 9.40
CA VAL A 96 8.96 -5.65 10.14
C VAL A 96 7.67 -5.91 9.35
N CYS A 97 7.69 -5.75 8.04
CA CYS A 97 6.56 -5.96 7.15
C CYS A 97 6.77 -7.27 6.39
N MET A 98 5.83 -8.21 6.53
CA MET A 98 5.99 -9.56 5.98
C MET A 98 5.25 -9.75 4.65
N ASP A 99 4.68 -8.68 4.08
CA ASP A 99 3.95 -8.71 2.82
C ASP A 99 4.69 -7.90 1.75
N PHE A 100 5.10 -8.55 0.67
CA PHE A 100 5.67 -7.89 -0.51
C PHE A 100 4.62 -7.60 -1.59
N THR A 101 3.61 -8.46 -1.74
CA THR A 101 2.76 -8.53 -2.94
C THR A 101 1.32 -8.09 -2.71
N SER A 102 1.00 -7.46 -1.58
CA SER A 102 -0.36 -7.04 -1.21
C SER A 102 -1.33 -8.22 -1.21
N GLU A 103 -1.08 -9.17 -0.31
CA GLU A 103 -1.73 -10.48 -0.24
C GLU A 103 -3.26 -10.41 -0.07
N GLN A 104 -3.78 -9.31 0.47
CA GLN A 104 -5.22 -9.10 0.72
C GLN A 104 -5.93 -8.25 -0.36
N SER A 105 -5.30 -8.02 -1.51
CA SER A 105 -5.90 -7.25 -2.63
C SER A 105 -6.80 -8.13 -3.51
N ASP A 106 -7.62 -7.51 -4.37
CA ASP A 106 -8.35 -8.24 -5.41
C ASP A 106 -7.41 -8.56 -6.59
N VAL A 107 -6.56 -7.60 -6.95
CA VAL A 107 -5.46 -7.75 -7.91
C VAL A 107 -4.22 -7.07 -7.36
N SER A 108 -3.07 -7.74 -7.42
CA SER A 108 -1.79 -7.14 -7.10
C SER A 108 -0.98 -6.82 -8.35
N VAL A 109 -0.26 -5.70 -8.34
CA VAL A 109 0.48 -5.20 -9.50
C VAL A 109 1.88 -4.75 -9.10
N GLY A 110 2.88 -5.11 -9.91
CA GLY A 110 4.21 -4.52 -9.81
C GLY A 110 5.13 -4.94 -10.94
N SER A 111 6.25 -4.22 -11.12
CA SER A 111 7.19 -4.46 -12.22
C SER A 111 7.96 -5.79 -12.16
N VAL A 112 8.23 -6.30 -10.96
CA VAL A 112 9.08 -7.47 -10.78
C VAL A 112 8.46 -8.70 -11.42
N GLY A 113 9.25 -9.43 -12.21
CA GLY A 113 8.85 -10.69 -12.85
C GLY A 113 8.46 -10.53 -14.32
N SER A 114 8.22 -9.29 -14.77
CA SER A 114 7.86 -8.98 -16.15
C SER A 114 8.95 -8.18 -16.88
N PRO A 115 8.96 -8.21 -18.23
CA PRO A 115 9.86 -7.37 -19.03
C PRO A 115 9.62 -5.86 -18.83
N GLN A 116 10.57 -5.03 -19.26
CA GLN A 116 10.39 -3.58 -19.26
C GLN A 116 9.14 -3.16 -20.05
N GLY A 117 8.34 -2.27 -19.46
CA GLY A 117 7.07 -1.84 -20.05
C GLY A 117 5.90 -2.80 -19.81
N TRP A 118 6.12 -3.86 -19.05
CA TRP A 118 5.09 -4.77 -18.54
C TRP A 118 5.11 -4.78 -17.01
N SER A 119 3.99 -5.18 -16.43
CA SER A 119 3.81 -5.48 -15.00
C SER A 119 3.44 -6.93 -14.79
N THR A 120 3.82 -7.47 -13.65
CA THR A 120 3.23 -8.70 -13.14
C THR A 120 1.89 -8.37 -12.47
N LEU A 121 0.87 -9.15 -12.80
CA LEU A 121 -0.43 -9.20 -12.13
C LEU A 121 -0.54 -10.48 -11.31
N ILE A 122 -1.01 -10.38 -10.07
CA ILE A 122 -1.44 -11.51 -9.26
C ILE A 122 -2.95 -11.35 -9.01
N ILE A 123 -3.76 -12.25 -9.57
CA ILE A 123 -5.21 -12.25 -9.43
C ILE A 123 -5.57 -13.09 -8.20
N ARG A 124 -6.26 -12.49 -7.22
CA ARG A 124 -6.53 -13.14 -5.93
C ARG A 124 -8.00 -13.44 -5.71
N THR A 125 -8.89 -12.58 -6.18
CA THR A 125 -10.34 -12.74 -6.01
C THR A 125 -11.06 -12.85 -7.35
N GLU A 126 -12.29 -13.36 -7.33
CA GLU A 126 -13.15 -13.41 -8.53
C GLU A 126 -13.39 -12.00 -9.09
N ARG A 127 -13.61 -11.01 -8.21
CA ARG A 127 -13.72 -9.60 -8.59
C ARG A 127 -12.46 -9.08 -9.30
N GLY A 128 -11.29 -9.49 -8.83
CA GLY A 128 -10.03 -9.19 -9.49
C GLY A 128 -9.91 -9.83 -10.88
N ARG A 129 -10.39 -11.06 -11.02
CA ARG A 129 -10.45 -11.78 -12.31
C ARG A 129 -11.36 -11.07 -13.30
N GLU A 130 -12.59 -10.75 -12.88
CA GLU A 130 -13.57 -10.01 -13.71
C GLU A 130 -13.02 -8.67 -14.19
N LEU A 131 -12.30 -7.94 -13.32
CA LEU A 131 -11.65 -6.68 -13.67
C LEU A 131 -10.58 -6.88 -14.76
N VAL A 132 -9.67 -7.83 -14.57
CA VAL A 132 -8.54 -8.07 -15.49
C VAL A 132 -9.05 -8.58 -16.84
N ASP A 133 -9.95 -9.56 -16.83
CA ASP A 133 -10.51 -10.15 -18.04
C ASP A 133 -11.35 -9.14 -18.82
N GLY A 134 -12.15 -8.34 -18.11
CA GLY A 134 -12.93 -7.26 -18.69
C GLY A 134 -12.06 -6.19 -19.35
N ALA A 135 -11.03 -5.73 -18.65
CA ALA A 135 -10.08 -4.74 -19.17
C ALA A 135 -9.30 -5.27 -20.38
N ALA A 136 -8.88 -6.53 -20.36
CA ALA A 136 -8.19 -7.16 -21.48
C ALA A 136 -9.12 -7.30 -22.71
N LYS A 137 -10.36 -7.76 -22.50
CA LYS A 137 -11.36 -7.90 -23.56
C LYS A 137 -11.74 -6.54 -24.19
N ALA A 138 -11.80 -5.50 -23.39
CA ALA A 138 -12.08 -4.13 -23.83
C ALA A 138 -10.84 -3.42 -24.43
N GLY A 139 -9.67 -4.07 -24.47
CA GLY A 139 -8.45 -3.54 -25.07
C GLY A 139 -7.71 -2.50 -24.23
N TYR A 140 -8.06 -2.37 -22.94
CA TYR A 140 -7.34 -1.47 -22.03
C TYR A 140 -5.95 -1.98 -21.66
N ILE A 141 -5.82 -3.32 -21.59
CA ILE A 141 -4.57 -4.02 -21.31
C ILE A 141 -4.37 -5.20 -22.25
N GLU A 142 -3.12 -5.60 -22.43
CA GLU A 142 -2.72 -6.86 -23.04
C GLU A 142 -2.09 -7.74 -21.98
N THR A 143 -2.41 -9.03 -21.99
CA THR A 143 -1.86 -10.02 -21.03
C THR A 143 -1.01 -11.08 -21.75
N ALA A 144 -0.07 -11.64 -21.01
CA ALA A 144 0.79 -12.74 -21.43
C ALA A 144 1.13 -13.63 -20.22
N PRO A 145 1.44 -14.92 -20.42
CA PRO A 145 1.94 -15.76 -19.33
C PRO A 145 3.22 -15.20 -18.72
N ILE A 146 3.34 -15.27 -17.39
CA ILE A 146 4.60 -14.93 -16.72
C ILE A 146 5.67 -15.98 -17.07
N THR A 147 6.92 -15.54 -17.25
CA THR A 147 8.02 -16.47 -17.52
C THR A 147 8.43 -17.19 -16.24
N GLY A 148 8.89 -18.45 -16.35
CA GLY A 148 9.39 -19.20 -15.18
C GLY A 148 10.60 -18.53 -14.49
N LYS A 149 11.41 -17.74 -15.22
CA LYS A 149 12.47 -16.91 -14.60
C LYS A 149 11.89 -15.73 -13.84
N GLY A 150 10.84 -15.09 -14.38
CA GLY A 150 10.13 -13.99 -13.77
C GLY A 150 9.46 -14.39 -12.45
N LEU A 151 8.75 -15.52 -12.46
CA LEU A 151 8.11 -16.08 -11.27
C LEU A 151 9.14 -16.37 -10.16
N LYS A 152 10.25 -17.06 -10.48
CA LYS A 152 11.32 -17.33 -9.51
C LYS A 152 11.95 -16.06 -8.92
N LEU A 153 12.09 -15.01 -9.72
CA LEU A 153 12.60 -13.73 -9.23
C LEU A 153 11.60 -13.08 -8.25
N LEU A 154 10.32 -13.11 -8.59
CA LEU A 154 9.25 -12.59 -7.75
C LEU A 154 9.19 -13.33 -6.40
N GLU A 155 9.17 -14.67 -6.43
CA GLU A 155 9.23 -15.52 -5.22
C GLU A 155 10.47 -15.21 -4.39
N LYS A 156 11.64 -15.11 -5.02
CA LYS A 156 12.90 -14.80 -4.32
C LYS A 156 12.84 -13.45 -3.58
N LEU A 157 12.29 -12.41 -4.20
CA LEU A 157 12.20 -11.10 -3.54
C LEU A 157 11.17 -11.11 -2.40
N ALA A 158 10.05 -11.81 -2.58
CA ALA A 158 9.03 -11.90 -1.55
C ALA A 158 9.52 -12.72 -0.33
N SER A 159 10.16 -13.87 -0.57
CA SER A 159 10.84 -14.66 0.48
C SER A 159 11.94 -13.85 1.16
N GLY A 160 12.80 -13.19 0.40
CA GLY A 160 13.89 -12.37 0.95
C GLY A 160 13.39 -11.26 1.87
N LYS A 161 12.26 -10.62 1.53
CA LYS A 161 11.62 -9.62 2.41
C LYS A 161 11.16 -10.26 3.72
N LYS A 162 10.49 -11.42 3.66
CA LYS A 162 10.01 -12.14 4.85
C LYS A 162 11.19 -12.60 5.73
N GLU A 163 12.24 -13.16 5.13
CA GLU A 163 13.46 -13.61 5.82
C GLU A 163 14.18 -12.45 6.51
N GLU A 164 14.53 -11.38 5.78
CA GLU A 164 15.25 -10.20 6.32
C GLU A 164 14.46 -9.55 7.47
N ASN A 165 13.15 -9.40 7.30
CA ASN A 165 12.32 -8.77 8.32
C ASN A 165 12.05 -9.69 9.52
N LEU A 166 12.02 -11.02 9.33
CA LEU A 166 11.92 -11.97 10.44
C LEU A 166 13.19 -11.95 11.31
N GLU A 167 14.36 -11.86 10.70
CA GLU A 167 15.62 -11.68 11.44
C GLU A 167 15.60 -10.39 12.28
N GLU A 168 15.13 -9.29 11.70
CA GLU A 168 14.99 -8.01 12.40
C GLU A 168 13.96 -8.08 13.54
N ILE A 169 12.83 -8.78 13.35
CA ILE A 169 11.83 -9.04 14.39
C ILE A 169 12.48 -9.80 15.54
N GLN A 170 13.11 -10.94 15.28
CA GLN A 170 13.75 -11.77 16.30
C GLN A 170 14.85 -11.02 17.05
N ARG A 171 15.65 -10.21 16.33
CA ARG A 171 16.67 -9.35 16.92
C ARG A 171 16.07 -8.35 17.90
N ARG A 172 14.99 -7.66 17.53
CA ARG A 172 14.30 -6.71 18.42
C ARG A 172 13.69 -7.41 19.63
N GLU A 173 13.04 -8.55 19.44
CA GLU A 173 12.41 -9.32 20.52
C GLU A 173 13.44 -9.89 21.51
N SER A 174 14.66 -10.17 21.07
CA SER A 174 15.73 -10.63 21.96
C SER A 174 16.18 -9.61 23.02
N VAL A 175 15.88 -8.32 22.82
CA VAL A 175 16.30 -7.23 23.72
C VAL A 175 15.15 -6.35 24.22
N ALA A 176 13.93 -6.53 23.71
CA ALA A 176 12.78 -5.66 23.97
C ALA A 176 11.47 -6.47 24.04
N ARG A 177 10.33 -5.77 23.97
CA ARG A 177 8.98 -6.36 23.92
C ARG A 177 8.70 -7.05 22.57
N PRO A 178 7.68 -7.93 22.49
CA PRO A 178 7.22 -8.51 21.24
C PRO A 178 7.01 -7.46 20.14
N VAL A 179 7.47 -7.74 18.93
CA VAL A 179 7.32 -6.83 17.79
C VAL A 179 5.98 -7.09 17.13
N LEU A 180 5.17 -6.04 16.98
CA LEU A 180 3.84 -6.19 16.42
C LEU A 180 3.92 -6.06 14.90
N TYR A 181 3.94 -7.18 14.17
CA TYR A 181 4.01 -7.18 12.71
C TYR A 181 2.83 -7.83 12.00
N TRP A 182 2.35 -8.96 12.54
CA TRP A 182 1.12 -9.65 12.19
C TRP A 182 0.64 -10.37 13.45
N ARG A 183 -0.21 -9.72 14.26
CA ARG A 183 -0.86 -10.40 15.39
C ARG A 183 -2.04 -11.21 14.86
N VAL A 184 -1.76 -12.36 14.24
CA VAL A 184 -2.81 -13.25 13.75
C VAL A 184 -3.56 -13.86 14.93
N MET A 185 -4.89 -13.91 14.87
CA MET A 185 -5.71 -14.56 15.89
C MET A 185 -6.94 -15.25 15.28
N PRO A 186 -7.54 -16.22 15.99
CA PRO A 186 -8.76 -16.89 15.53
C PRO A 186 -9.88 -15.88 15.27
N GLY A 187 -10.46 -15.89 14.08
CA GLY A 187 -11.47 -14.91 13.67
C GLY A 187 -12.76 -14.95 14.48
N ASP A 188 -13.12 -16.10 15.03
CA ASP A 188 -14.28 -16.29 15.92
C ASP A 188 -14.12 -15.60 17.29
N LEU A 189 -12.88 -15.37 17.71
CA LEU A 189 -12.55 -14.67 18.97
C LEU A 189 -12.23 -13.19 18.76
N TYR A 190 -12.04 -12.74 17.51
CA TYR A 190 -11.50 -11.42 17.20
C TYR A 190 -12.28 -10.26 17.84
N LEU A 191 -13.59 -10.20 17.60
CA LEU A 191 -14.42 -9.09 18.09
C LEU A 191 -14.58 -9.10 19.61
N GLU A 192 -14.62 -10.29 20.22
CA GLU A 192 -14.75 -10.42 21.68
C GLU A 192 -13.46 -9.99 22.39
N GLU A 193 -12.30 -10.32 21.84
CA GLU A 193 -11.00 -9.94 22.40
C GLU A 193 -10.80 -8.42 22.36
N ILE A 194 -11.17 -7.76 21.27
CA ILE A 194 -10.87 -6.34 21.04
C ILE A 194 -12.01 -5.39 21.44
N LYS A 195 -13.10 -5.89 22.02
CA LYS A 195 -14.31 -5.09 22.32
C LYS A 195 -14.04 -3.91 23.26
N ASP A 196 -13.11 -4.08 24.20
CA ASP A 196 -12.80 -3.09 25.24
C ASP A 196 -11.62 -2.19 24.87
N TYR A 197 -10.99 -2.41 23.70
CA TYR A 197 -9.83 -1.65 23.25
C TYR A 197 -10.26 -0.30 22.68
N GLN A 198 -9.56 0.76 23.03
CA GLN A 198 -9.84 2.12 22.59
C GLN A 198 -8.63 2.77 21.91
N PHE A 199 -8.71 4.07 21.65
CA PHE A 199 -7.62 4.82 21.04
C PHE A 199 -6.34 4.80 21.89
N ASP A 200 -6.46 4.77 23.23
CA ASP A 200 -5.30 4.71 24.12
C ASP A 200 -4.53 3.39 23.96
N ASP A 201 -5.22 2.27 23.74
CA ASP A 201 -4.59 0.99 23.41
C ASP A 201 -3.92 1.04 22.05
N LEU A 202 -4.59 1.60 21.02
CA LEU A 202 -3.98 1.82 19.70
C LEU A 202 -2.71 2.68 19.82
N LYS A 203 -2.77 3.71 20.65
CA LYS A 203 -1.68 4.65 20.89
C LYS A 203 -0.50 3.95 21.56
N SER A 204 -0.75 3.18 22.62
CA SER A 204 0.26 2.40 23.34
C SER A 204 0.87 1.31 22.44
N ASP A 205 0.05 0.50 21.79
CA ASP A 205 0.49 -0.69 21.08
C ASP A 205 1.12 -0.38 19.72
N VAL A 206 0.65 0.67 19.03
CA VAL A 206 1.07 0.92 17.63
C VAL A 206 1.78 2.25 17.47
N ILE A 207 1.24 3.33 18.02
CA ILE A 207 1.72 4.69 17.71
C ILE A 207 3.02 4.99 18.46
N ASP A 208 3.03 4.81 19.78
CA ASP A 208 4.15 5.21 20.63
C ASP A 208 5.37 4.30 20.48
N VAL A 209 5.18 3.05 20.07
CA VAL A 209 6.27 2.13 19.72
C VAL A 209 6.78 2.31 18.28
N GLY A 210 6.18 3.24 17.51
CA GLY A 210 6.62 3.56 16.15
C GLY A 210 6.21 2.53 15.07
N ALA A 211 5.23 1.68 15.34
CA ALA A 211 4.73 0.68 14.38
C ALA A 211 3.73 1.28 13.36
N CYS A 212 3.15 2.45 13.64
CA CYS A 212 2.16 3.09 12.77
C CYS A 212 2.63 3.22 11.31
N VAL A 213 1.84 2.66 10.38
CA VAL A 213 2.08 2.70 8.92
C VAL A 213 1.54 3.93 8.22
N LEU A 214 0.86 4.83 8.95
CA LEU A 214 0.30 6.09 8.44
C LEU A 214 -0.62 5.87 7.21
N CYS A 215 -1.50 4.86 7.27
CA CYS A 215 -2.45 4.56 6.19
C CYS A 215 -3.73 5.41 6.21
N GLY A 216 -4.03 6.08 7.33
CA GLY A 216 -5.24 6.91 7.49
C GLY A 216 -6.47 6.16 8.02
N ALA A 217 -6.39 4.84 8.21
CA ALA A 217 -7.55 4.01 8.58
C ALA A 217 -8.23 4.44 9.90
N CYS A 218 -7.45 4.83 10.91
CA CYS A 218 -7.96 5.26 12.21
C CYS A 218 -8.73 6.59 12.15
N GLU A 219 -8.32 7.54 11.29
CA GLU A 219 -9.06 8.78 11.05
C GLU A 219 -10.34 8.47 10.24
N ALA A 220 -10.20 7.63 9.21
CA ALA A 220 -11.31 7.22 8.35
C ALA A 220 -12.41 6.44 9.10
N SER A 221 -12.04 5.58 10.05
CA SER A 221 -12.98 4.77 10.82
C SER A 221 -13.57 5.48 12.04
N CYS A 222 -13.05 6.65 12.42
CA CYS A 222 -13.51 7.37 13.60
C CYS A 222 -14.93 7.94 13.38
N PRO A 223 -15.96 7.50 14.12
CA PRO A 223 -17.32 8.00 13.95
C PRO A 223 -17.45 9.47 14.36
N GLU A 224 -16.80 9.85 15.47
CA GLU A 224 -16.85 11.21 16.02
C GLU A 224 -15.93 12.22 15.29
N GLY A 225 -15.06 11.74 14.38
CA GLY A 225 -14.10 12.60 13.68
C GLY A 225 -13.07 13.28 14.59
N ILE A 226 -12.82 12.71 15.77
CA ILE A 226 -11.87 13.21 16.78
C ILE A 226 -10.45 12.68 16.60
N VAL A 227 -10.28 11.53 15.93
CA VAL A 227 -8.95 11.02 15.55
C VAL A 227 -8.49 11.76 14.29
N ARG A 228 -7.33 12.42 14.36
CA ARG A 228 -6.79 13.25 13.29
C ARG A 228 -5.31 12.99 13.04
N ILE A 229 -4.93 13.03 11.77
CA ILE A 229 -3.54 13.03 11.32
C ILE A 229 -3.24 14.43 10.76
N GLU A 230 -2.59 15.26 11.58
CA GLU A 230 -2.14 16.60 11.20
C GLU A 230 -0.69 16.57 10.68
N ASP A 231 0.18 15.82 11.36
CA ASP A 231 1.59 15.67 11.01
C ASP A 231 1.96 14.20 10.67
N ARG A 232 2.77 13.57 11.53
CA ARG A 232 3.44 12.28 11.26
C ARG A 232 2.81 11.09 11.97
N LYS A 233 1.81 11.32 12.83
CA LYS A 233 1.11 10.29 13.60
C LYS A 233 -0.35 10.68 13.85
N PRO A 234 -1.25 9.71 14.03
CA PRO A 234 -2.59 9.95 14.54
C PRO A 234 -2.54 10.48 15.97
N ASP A 235 -3.43 11.40 16.29
CA ASP A 235 -3.73 11.86 17.64
C ASP A 235 -5.23 12.10 17.79
N ILE A 236 -5.72 12.28 19.02
CA ILE A 236 -7.13 12.49 19.31
C ILE A 236 -7.38 13.89 19.86
N LYS A 237 -8.44 14.55 19.37
CA LYS A 237 -8.94 15.84 19.85
C LYS A 237 -10.40 15.70 20.31
N GLY A 238 -10.59 15.31 21.57
CA GLY A 238 -11.90 15.08 22.16
C GLY A 238 -11.91 13.83 23.03
N GLU A 239 -13.09 13.47 23.54
CA GLU A 239 -13.29 12.27 24.35
C GLU A 239 -13.90 11.16 23.47
N CYS A 240 -13.28 9.98 23.48
CA CYS A 240 -13.78 8.84 22.73
C CYS A 240 -14.99 8.23 23.44
N PRO A 241 -16.10 7.91 22.74
CA PRO A 241 -17.24 7.23 23.36
C PRO A 241 -16.81 5.91 24.02
N GLU A 242 -17.41 5.61 25.17
CA GLU A 242 -17.21 4.34 25.87
C GLU A 242 -17.59 3.16 24.95
N GLY A 243 -16.74 2.13 24.90
CA GLY A 243 -16.92 0.97 24.03
C GLY A 243 -16.60 1.18 22.54
N CYS A 244 -16.10 2.36 22.13
CA CYS A 244 -15.66 2.57 20.75
C CYS A 244 -14.24 2.00 20.51
N ASN A 245 -14.14 1.03 19.60
CA ASN A 245 -12.89 0.38 19.19
C ASN A 245 -12.55 0.54 17.69
N ALA A 246 -13.29 1.38 16.96
CA ALA A 246 -13.25 1.46 15.50
C ALA A 246 -11.86 1.73 14.92
N CYS A 247 -11.05 2.57 15.56
CA CYS A 247 -9.69 2.88 15.13
C CYS A 247 -8.70 1.72 15.37
N TYR A 248 -8.93 0.93 16.44
CA TYR A 248 -8.12 -0.22 16.80
C TYR A 248 -8.37 -1.38 15.83
N VAL A 249 -9.65 -1.64 15.53
CA VAL A 249 -10.10 -2.63 14.52
C VAL A 249 -9.54 -2.32 13.13
N ALA A 250 -9.58 -1.06 12.70
CA ALA A 250 -9.14 -0.65 11.37
C ALA A 250 -7.61 -0.70 11.19
N CYS A 251 -6.84 -0.86 12.27
CA CYS A 251 -5.39 -0.73 12.22
C CYS A 251 -4.73 -2.02 11.70
N PRO A 252 -3.93 -1.97 10.62
CA PRO A 252 -3.23 -3.17 10.09
C PRO A 252 -2.05 -3.62 10.96
N ARG A 253 -1.84 -3.02 12.14
CA ARG A 253 -0.74 -3.30 13.06
C ARG A 253 -1.21 -3.77 14.44
N THR A 254 -2.52 -3.90 14.64
CA THR A 254 -3.12 -4.55 15.80
C THR A 254 -3.33 -6.04 15.47
N TYR A 255 -4.46 -6.62 15.88
CA TYR A 255 -4.83 -7.99 15.56
C TYR A 255 -5.43 -8.10 14.15
N VAL A 256 -5.06 -9.16 13.45
CA VAL A 256 -5.63 -9.51 12.14
C VAL A 256 -6.21 -10.92 12.23
N PRO A 257 -7.50 -11.12 11.94
CA PRO A 257 -8.12 -12.44 11.91
C PRO A 257 -7.44 -13.39 10.92
N ASP A 258 -7.39 -14.68 11.29
CA ASP A 258 -6.91 -15.75 10.41
C ASP A 258 -7.75 -15.94 9.14
N SER A 259 -8.99 -15.45 9.13
CA SER A 259 -9.84 -15.32 7.94
C SER A 259 -9.33 -14.30 6.91
N ILE A 260 -8.46 -13.37 7.32
CA ILE A 260 -7.84 -12.36 6.44
C ILE A 260 -6.38 -12.73 6.13
N ILE A 261 -5.63 -13.20 7.14
CA ILE A 261 -4.24 -13.65 7.00
C ILE A 261 -4.09 -14.98 7.73
N SER A 262 -4.07 -16.09 7.00
CA SER A 262 -3.84 -17.39 7.62
C SER A 262 -2.37 -17.59 7.96
N HIS A 263 -2.08 -18.40 8.97
CA HIS A 263 -0.69 -18.77 9.29
C HIS A 263 0.01 -19.49 8.13
N GLU A 264 -0.75 -20.25 7.34
CA GLU A 264 -0.25 -20.96 6.15
C GLU A 264 0.07 -19.98 5.03
N SER A 265 -0.83 -19.05 4.71
CA SER A 265 -0.60 -18.04 3.67
C SER A 265 0.56 -17.11 4.02
N ALA A 266 0.74 -16.81 5.31
CA ALA A 266 1.85 -16.00 5.79
C ALA A 266 3.23 -16.63 5.54
N ALA A 267 3.31 -17.97 5.51
CA ALA A 267 4.54 -18.72 5.23
C ALA A 267 4.87 -18.76 3.74
N GLU A 268 3.85 -18.70 2.87
CA GLU A 268 4.04 -18.69 1.42
C GLU A 268 4.62 -17.35 0.94
N PRO A 269 5.56 -17.36 -0.05
CA PRO A 269 6.20 -16.12 -0.51
C PRO A 269 5.21 -15.11 -1.08
N LEU A 270 4.20 -15.56 -1.82
CA LEU A 270 3.27 -14.69 -2.57
C LEU A 270 1.86 -14.63 -1.97
N GLY A 271 1.64 -15.28 -0.82
CA GLY A 271 0.32 -15.55 -0.26
C GLY A 271 -0.57 -16.37 -1.20
N GLU A 272 -1.87 -16.37 -0.93
CA GLU A 272 -2.86 -17.07 -1.76
C GLU A 272 -3.20 -16.28 -3.02
N TYR A 273 -3.31 -16.98 -4.15
CA TYR A 273 -3.69 -16.40 -5.45
C TYR A 273 -4.32 -17.45 -6.37
N THR A 274 -5.04 -16.98 -7.39
CA THR A 274 -5.63 -17.84 -8.43
C THR A 274 -4.76 -17.93 -9.67
N GLU A 275 -4.13 -16.82 -10.07
CA GLU A 275 -3.35 -16.76 -11.30
C GLU A 275 -2.32 -15.62 -11.28
N ILE A 276 -1.19 -15.83 -11.97
CA ILE A 276 -0.15 -14.82 -12.17
C ILE A 276 0.10 -14.60 -13.66
N LEU A 277 0.00 -13.36 -14.10
CA LEU A 277 0.15 -12.94 -15.50
C LEU A 277 1.17 -11.82 -15.62
N SER A 278 1.69 -11.60 -16.83
CA SER A 278 2.27 -10.33 -17.23
C SER A 278 1.21 -9.51 -17.97
N ALA A 279 1.15 -8.20 -17.75
CA ALA A 279 0.26 -7.29 -18.46
C ALA A 279 0.95 -5.98 -18.85
N ARG A 280 0.46 -5.33 -19.89
CA ARG A 280 0.82 -3.95 -20.26
C ARG A 280 -0.40 -3.18 -20.73
N ALA A 281 -0.41 -1.87 -20.57
CA ALA A 281 -1.42 -0.98 -21.12
C ALA A 281 -0.86 -0.19 -22.31
N PRO A 282 -1.23 -0.52 -23.56
CA PRO A 282 -0.69 0.14 -24.75
C PRO A 282 -0.95 1.66 -24.78
N MET A 283 -2.02 2.11 -24.14
CA MET A 283 -2.47 3.51 -24.13
C MET A 283 -1.68 4.40 -23.17
N PHE A 284 -0.92 3.84 -22.23
CA PHE A 284 -0.23 4.59 -21.19
C PHE A 284 1.27 4.34 -21.21
N ARG A 285 2.06 5.41 -21.07
CA ARG A 285 3.50 5.31 -20.82
C ARG A 285 3.73 5.40 -19.31
N GLY A 286 4.43 4.42 -18.73
CA GLY A 286 4.78 4.41 -17.31
C GLY A 286 5.77 3.30 -16.94
N GLN A 287 6.40 3.44 -15.77
CA GLN A 287 7.43 2.53 -15.22
C GLN A 287 6.98 1.05 -15.28
N ASP A 288 5.72 0.82 -14.93
CA ASP A 288 5.12 -0.50 -14.71
C ASP A 288 4.07 -0.82 -15.80
N GLY A 289 4.33 -0.37 -17.04
CA GLY A 289 3.44 -0.64 -18.17
C GLY A 289 2.06 0.00 -18.09
N GLY A 290 1.83 0.94 -17.16
CA GLY A 290 0.58 1.71 -17.06
C GLY A 290 -0.67 0.91 -16.67
N VAL A 291 -0.48 -0.32 -16.18
CA VAL A 291 -1.58 -1.28 -15.97
C VAL A 291 -2.57 -0.81 -14.91
N VAL A 292 -2.10 -0.32 -13.76
CA VAL A 292 -2.97 0.21 -12.68
C VAL A 292 -3.86 1.34 -13.20
N THR A 293 -3.28 2.30 -13.92
CA THR A 293 -4.00 3.42 -14.54
C THR A 293 -5.07 2.91 -15.52
N ALA A 294 -4.72 1.94 -16.36
CA ALA A 294 -5.67 1.36 -17.32
C ALA A 294 -6.83 0.61 -16.64
N LEU A 295 -6.54 -0.18 -15.59
CA LEU A 295 -7.55 -0.91 -14.83
C LEU A 295 -8.53 0.05 -14.13
N LEU A 296 -8.03 1.13 -13.52
CA LEU A 296 -8.87 2.14 -12.89
C LEU A 296 -9.75 2.88 -13.91
N ILE A 297 -9.17 3.30 -15.04
CA ILE A 297 -9.93 4.01 -16.08
C ILE A 297 -11.00 3.11 -16.70
N TYR A 298 -10.69 1.84 -16.93
CA TYR A 298 -11.67 0.83 -17.33
C TYR A 298 -12.80 0.74 -16.29
N ALA A 299 -12.46 0.59 -15.01
CA ALA A 299 -13.44 0.46 -13.94
C ALA A 299 -14.36 1.69 -13.81
N LEU A 300 -13.83 2.90 -13.97
CA LEU A 300 -14.61 4.15 -13.98
C LEU A 300 -15.52 4.24 -15.22
N ARG A 301 -14.98 4.00 -16.41
CA ARG A 301 -15.72 4.16 -17.68
C ARG A 301 -16.84 3.14 -17.86
N GLU A 302 -16.65 1.92 -17.36
CA GLU A 302 -17.68 0.88 -17.39
C GLU A 302 -18.64 0.95 -16.19
N GLY A 303 -18.48 1.94 -15.29
CA GLY A 303 -19.35 2.11 -14.12
C GLY A 303 -19.24 0.96 -13.10
N ILE A 304 -18.09 0.28 -13.05
CA ILE A 304 -17.78 -0.75 -12.04
C ILE A 304 -17.60 -0.06 -10.68
N VAL A 305 -16.95 1.11 -10.67
CA VAL A 305 -16.78 1.98 -9.52
C VAL A 305 -17.13 3.42 -9.89
N ASP A 306 -17.53 4.20 -8.90
CA ASP A 306 -17.91 5.61 -9.02
C ASP A 306 -16.73 6.56 -8.72
N GLY A 307 -15.58 6.01 -8.28
CA GLY A 307 -14.37 6.77 -7.95
C GLY A 307 -13.21 5.86 -7.53
N ALA A 308 -12.01 6.41 -7.43
CA ALA A 308 -10.81 5.69 -7.05
C ALA A 308 -9.96 6.47 -6.05
N LEU A 309 -9.60 5.83 -4.93
CA LEU A 309 -8.64 6.36 -3.98
C LEU A 309 -7.23 6.14 -4.53
N VAL A 310 -6.54 7.24 -4.84
CA VAL A 310 -5.19 7.25 -5.42
C VAL A 310 -4.28 8.23 -4.66
N VAL A 311 -2.99 8.18 -4.96
CA VAL A 311 -1.98 9.09 -4.39
C VAL A 311 -1.45 10.02 -5.49
N ASP A 312 -1.70 11.31 -5.32
CA ASP A 312 -1.14 12.37 -6.17
C ASP A 312 -0.02 13.13 -5.44
N ARG A 313 0.51 14.19 -6.07
CA ARG A 313 1.52 15.09 -5.52
C ARG A 313 0.88 16.40 -5.09
N ASP A 314 1.32 16.91 -3.95
CA ASP A 314 0.96 18.25 -3.50
C ASP A 314 1.49 19.30 -4.50
N PRO A 315 0.63 20.22 -5.00
CA PRO A 315 1.04 21.21 -5.97
C PRO A 315 1.99 22.29 -5.38
N ALA A 316 1.96 22.49 -4.06
CA ALA A 316 2.80 23.45 -3.36
C ALA A 316 4.07 22.81 -2.78
N MET A 317 4.04 21.50 -2.47
CA MET A 317 5.16 20.75 -1.91
C MET A 317 5.64 19.65 -2.88
N PRO A 318 6.75 19.86 -3.59
CA PRO A 318 7.27 18.93 -4.59
C PRO A 318 7.41 17.52 -4.03
N TRP A 319 6.86 16.55 -4.77
CA TRP A 319 6.90 15.12 -4.43
C TRP A 319 6.28 14.73 -3.08
N LYS A 320 5.63 15.66 -2.36
CA LYS A 320 4.87 15.30 -1.17
C LYS A 320 3.60 14.57 -1.62
N PRO A 321 3.39 13.32 -1.20
CA PRO A 321 2.21 12.58 -1.60
C PRO A 321 0.98 13.10 -0.85
N VAL A 322 -0.14 13.23 -1.56
CA VAL A 322 -1.45 13.59 -1.00
C VAL A 322 -2.50 12.59 -1.48
N PRO A 323 -3.49 12.26 -0.64
CA PRO A 323 -4.55 11.36 -1.02
C PRO A 323 -5.56 12.11 -1.91
N VAL A 324 -6.09 11.44 -2.93
CA VAL A 324 -7.09 12.01 -3.85
C VAL A 324 -8.16 10.97 -4.13
N LEU A 325 -9.42 11.39 -4.08
CA LEU A 325 -10.55 10.64 -4.60
C LEU A 325 -10.75 11.09 -6.06
N ALA A 326 -10.29 10.26 -7.00
CA ALA A 326 -10.41 10.51 -8.42
C ALA A 326 -11.71 9.92 -8.96
N ASP A 327 -12.65 10.77 -9.37
CA ASP A 327 -13.91 10.37 -10.03
C ASP A 327 -13.87 10.56 -11.55
N ASP A 328 -12.87 11.27 -12.08
CA ASP A 328 -12.60 11.39 -13.52
C ASP A 328 -11.33 10.60 -13.94
N PRO A 329 -11.35 9.88 -15.09
CA PRO A 329 -10.16 9.29 -15.69
C PRO A 329 -8.93 10.20 -15.79
N GLU A 330 -9.10 11.51 -16.02
CA GLU A 330 -7.99 12.47 -16.08
C GLU A 330 -7.27 12.63 -14.74
N ASP A 331 -8.00 12.59 -13.63
CA ASP A 331 -7.42 12.62 -12.28
C ASP A 331 -6.58 11.36 -12.02
N VAL A 332 -7.04 10.21 -12.50
CA VAL A 332 -6.27 8.95 -12.43
C VAL A 332 -4.97 9.03 -13.24
N VAL A 333 -5.01 9.62 -14.43
CA VAL A 333 -3.81 9.84 -15.25
C VAL A 333 -2.85 10.81 -14.59
N ARG A 334 -3.35 11.92 -14.02
CA ARG A 334 -2.52 12.91 -13.29
C ARG A 334 -1.82 12.28 -12.10
N ALA A 335 -2.55 11.47 -11.32
CA ALA A 335 -2.02 10.76 -10.17
C ALA A 335 -1.07 9.60 -10.52
N ALA A 336 -0.84 9.30 -11.81
CA ALA A 336 0.04 8.21 -12.21
C ALA A 336 1.52 8.45 -11.84
N GLY A 337 2.29 7.37 -11.90
CA GLY A 337 3.72 7.34 -11.54
C GLY A 337 3.97 7.11 -10.06
N THR A 338 5.16 6.62 -9.75
CA THR A 338 5.52 6.12 -8.42
C THR A 338 5.81 7.25 -7.44
N LYS A 339 5.29 7.14 -6.21
CA LYS A 339 5.63 8.01 -5.08
C LYS A 339 6.14 7.14 -3.95
N TYR A 340 7.42 7.23 -3.63
CA TYR A 340 8.06 6.42 -2.59
C TYR A 340 7.97 7.05 -1.20
N SER A 341 6.98 7.90 -0.95
CA SER A 341 6.72 8.45 0.37
C SER A 341 5.34 8.03 0.84
N VAL A 342 5.19 7.83 2.14
CA VAL A 342 3.92 7.39 2.73
C VAL A 342 2.82 8.43 2.57
N CYS A 343 1.58 7.97 2.39
CA CYS A 343 0.39 8.80 2.29
C CYS A 343 -0.75 8.18 3.11
N PRO A 344 -1.46 8.95 3.97
CA PRO A 344 -2.64 8.47 4.67
C PRO A 344 -3.85 8.39 3.72
N ILE A 345 -3.77 7.48 2.74
CA ILE A 345 -4.73 7.37 1.63
C ILE A 345 -6.19 7.24 2.06
N LEU A 346 -6.47 6.52 3.15
CA LEU A 346 -7.83 6.30 3.62
C LEU A 346 -8.48 7.57 4.21
N LYS A 347 -7.69 8.60 4.53
CA LYS A 347 -8.19 9.87 5.08
C LYS A 347 -9.17 10.57 4.13
N VAL A 348 -9.00 10.39 2.83
CA VAL A 348 -9.87 11.02 1.80
C VAL A 348 -11.33 10.57 1.89
N LEU A 349 -11.65 9.50 2.64
CA LEU A 349 -13.03 9.08 2.91
C LEU A 349 -13.76 9.98 3.92
N LYS A 350 -13.04 10.90 4.58
CA LYS A 350 -13.58 11.86 5.56
C LYS A 350 -13.51 13.31 5.10
N GLU A 351 -12.99 13.54 3.89
CA GLU A 351 -12.91 14.84 3.22
C GLU A 351 -14.11 15.00 2.29
#